data_AF-A0A7Y4D7L8-F1
#
_entry.id   AF-A0A7Y4D7L8-F1
#
_cell.length_a   1.000
_cell.length_b   1.000
_cell.length_c   1.000
_cell.angle_alpha   90.00
_cell.angle_beta   90.00
_cell.angle_gamma   90.00
#
_symmetry.space_group_name_H-M   'P 1'
#
loop_
_entity.id
_entity.type
_entity.pdbx_description
1 polymer ?
#
loop_
_entity_poly.entity_id
_entity_poly.type
_entity_poly.pdbx_seq_one_letter_code
_entity_poly.pdbx_strand_id
1 'polypeptide(L)'
;MKPNIHPDYRTVVFHDTSVDEYFLIGSTLKTERTIEWEDGNTYPYFTIEVSAKSHPFYTGKQRVLHKEGRVANFTRRFGQLGKGSK
;
A
#
# COMPACT_ATOMS: atom_id res chain seq x y z
N MET A 1 -32.19 1.90 -2.12
CA MET A 1 -31.94 3.08 -2.98
C MET A 1 -33.23 3.85 -3.15
N LYS A 2 -33.26 5.12 -2.73
CA LYS A 2 -34.33 6.03 -3.11
C LYS A 2 -33.93 6.72 -4.42
N PRO A 3 -34.82 6.78 -5.42
CA PRO A 3 -34.52 7.48 -6.66
C PRO A 3 -34.18 8.96 -6.37
N ASN A 4 -33.23 9.52 -7.10
CA ASN A 4 -32.82 10.94 -7.09
C ASN A 4 -32.06 11.49 -5.87
N ILE A 5 -31.70 10.67 -4.87
CA ILE A 5 -30.86 11.12 -3.73
C ILE A 5 -29.55 10.33 -3.57
N HIS A 6 -29.25 9.42 -4.49
CA HIS A 6 -28.03 8.62 -4.46
C HIS A 6 -27.10 9.02 -5.61
N PRO A 7 -25.81 9.23 -5.34
CA PRO A 7 -24.80 9.37 -6.39
C PRO A 7 -24.71 8.09 -7.24
N ASP A 8 -24.21 8.23 -8.46
CA ASP A 8 -23.99 7.10 -9.37
C ASP A 8 -23.04 6.07 -8.71
N TYR A 9 -23.52 4.83 -8.61
CA TYR A 9 -22.84 3.73 -7.96
C TYR A 9 -22.48 2.68 -9.00
N ARG A 10 -21.19 2.43 -9.14
CA ARG A 10 -20.65 1.52 -10.16
C ARG A 10 -19.49 0.71 -9.59
N THR A 11 -19.20 -0.42 -10.20
CA THR A 11 -18.04 -1.23 -9.84
C THR A 11 -16.78 -0.56 -10.37
N VAL A 12 -15.78 -0.41 -9.51
CA VAL A 12 -14.47 0.18 -9.82
C VAL A 12 -13.40 -0.86 -9.54
N VAL A 13 -12.43 -0.97 -10.44
CA VAL A 13 -11.25 -1.81 -10.27
C VAL A 13 -10.16 -0.98 -9.57
N PHE A 14 -9.79 -1.44 -8.39
CA PHE A 14 -8.70 -0.86 -7.60
C PHE A 14 -7.44 -1.68 -7.80
N HIS A 15 -6.36 -1.05 -8.24
CA HIS A 15 -5.06 -1.69 -8.41
C HIS A 15 -4.11 -1.26 -7.31
N ASP A 16 -3.62 -2.21 -6.52
CA ASP A 16 -2.53 -1.99 -5.58
C ASP A 16 -1.19 -2.10 -6.30
N THR A 17 -0.49 -0.98 -6.48
CA THR A 17 0.81 -0.91 -7.16
C THR A 17 1.95 -1.60 -6.38
N SER A 18 1.75 -1.92 -5.10
CA SER A 18 2.79 -2.51 -4.26
C SER A 18 2.86 -4.04 -4.38
N VAL A 19 1.76 -4.69 -4.76
CA VAL A 19 1.63 -6.16 -4.82
C VAL A 19 1.02 -6.63 -6.16
N ASP A 20 0.79 -5.69 -7.09
CA ASP A 20 0.11 -5.90 -8.37
C ASP A 20 -1.19 -6.71 -8.21
N GLU A 21 -2.00 -6.34 -7.21
CA GLU A 21 -3.30 -6.95 -6.96
C GLU A 21 -4.44 -6.03 -7.36
N TYR A 22 -5.50 -6.65 -7.86
CA TYR A 22 -6.68 -5.95 -8.35
C TYR A 22 -7.91 -6.34 -7.53
N PHE A 23 -8.68 -5.35 -7.10
CA PHE A 23 -9.89 -5.53 -6.30
C PHE A 23 -11.10 -4.92 -7.02
N LEU A 24 -12.17 -5.69 -7.18
CA LEU A 24 -13.45 -5.19 -7.69
C LEU A 24 -14.33 -4.78 -6.52
N ILE A 25 -14.54 -3.47 -6.36
CA ILE A 25 -15.35 -2.92 -5.27
C ILE A 25 -16.33 -1.89 -5.84
N GLY A 26 -17.56 -1.88 -5.34
CA GLY A 26 -18.54 -0.86 -5.70
C GLY A 26 -18.17 0.48 -5.07
N SER A 27 -18.12 1.54 -5.89
CA SER A 27 -17.75 2.87 -5.45
C SER A 27 -18.48 3.94 -6.27
N THR A 28 -18.65 5.12 -5.66
CA THR A 28 -19.20 6.32 -6.31
C THR A 28 -18.10 7.23 -6.86
N LEU A 29 -16.85 6.76 -6.88
CA LEU A 29 -15.69 7.56 -7.25
C LEU A 29 -15.73 7.96 -8.74
N LYS A 30 -15.48 9.24 -9.00
CA LYS A 30 -15.31 9.77 -10.35
C LYS A 30 -13.88 9.49 -10.79
N THR A 31 -13.70 8.42 -11.55
CA THR A 31 -12.39 8.06 -12.12
C THR A 31 -12.41 8.31 -13.62
N GLU A 32 -11.33 8.91 -14.13
CA GLU A 32 -11.14 9.20 -15.57
C GLU A 32 -10.47 8.03 -16.31
N ARG A 33 -9.74 7.19 -15.58
CA ARG A 33 -9.03 6.03 -16.13
C ARG A 33 -9.98 4.84 -16.17
N THR A 34 -9.87 4.04 -17.22
CA THR A 34 -10.63 2.81 -17.43
C THR A 34 -9.68 1.67 -17.73
N ILE A 35 -9.95 0.48 -17.18
CA ILE A 35 -9.22 -0.74 -17.49
C ILE A 35 -10.21 -1.80 -17.97
N GLU A 36 -9.80 -2.57 -18.98
CA GLU A 36 -10.52 -3.78 -19.37
C GLU A 36 -10.14 -4.88 -18.40
N TRP A 37 -11.14 -5.40 -17.69
CA TRP A 37 -10.98 -6.51 -16.78
C TRP A 37 -11.03 -7.84 -17.56
N GLU A 38 -10.41 -8.90 -17.04
CA GLU A 38 -10.31 -10.21 -17.71
C GLU A 38 -11.65 -10.81 -18.14
N ASP A 39 -12.75 -10.39 -17.50
CA ASP A 39 -14.13 -10.75 -17.86
C ASP A 39 -14.68 -10.00 -19.10
N GLY A 40 -13.86 -9.18 -19.78
CA GLY A 40 -14.23 -8.41 -20.96
C GLY A 40 -15.01 -7.12 -20.69
N ASN A 41 -15.23 -6.77 -19.41
CA ASN A 41 -15.91 -5.53 -19.02
C ASN A 41 -14.92 -4.41 -18.71
N THR A 42 -15.21 -3.22 -19.25
CA THR A 42 -14.47 -1.99 -18.94
C THR A 42 -14.96 -1.39 -17.63
N TYR A 43 -14.08 -1.32 -16.62
CA TYR A 43 -14.39 -0.67 -15.35
C TYR A 43 -13.51 0.57 -15.13
N PRO A 44 -14.00 1.58 -14.39
CA PRO A 44 -13.16 2.67 -13.93
C PRO A 44 -11.99 2.12 -13.09
N TYR A 45 -10.80 2.66 -13.30
CA TYR A 45 -9.54 2.16 -12.76
C TYR A 45 -8.91 3.17 -11.81
N PHE A 46 -8.65 2.76 -10.56
CA PHE A 46 -8.01 3.61 -9.57
C PHE A 46 -6.81 2.90 -8.94
N THR A 47 -5.65 3.55 -8.97
CA THR A 47 -4.43 3.05 -8.32
C THR A 47 -4.42 3.42 -6.85
N ILE A 48 -4.17 2.44 -5.97
CA ILE A 48 -3.99 2.64 -4.53
C ILE A 48 -2.57 2.20 -4.16
N GLU A 49 -1.94 2.91 -3.23
CA GLU A 49 -0.59 2.56 -2.74
C GLU A 49 -0.59 1.49 -1.64
N VAL A 50 -1.70 1.38 -0.89
CA VAL A 50 -1.86 0.49 0.26
C VAL A 50 -3.21 -0.23 0.22
N SER A 51 -3.18 -1.55 0.19
CA SER A 51 -4.33 -2.44 0.34
C SER A 51 -4.17 -3.35 1.57
N ALA A 52 -5.19 -4.18 1.82
CA ALA A 52 -5.14 -5.22 2.85
C ALA A 52 -3.94 -6.17 2.68
N LYS A 53 -3.38 -6.30 1.47
CA LYS A 53 -2.23 -7.18 1.21
C LYS A 53 -0.87 -6.47 1.24
N SER A 54 -0.82 -5.15 1.22
CA SER A 54 0.45 -4.41 1.38
C SER A 54 0.64 -3.84 2.78
N HIS A 55 -0.43 -3.69 3.58
CA HIS A 55 -0.25 -3.12 4.92
C HIS A 55 0.43 -4.13 5.88
N PRO A 56 1.51 -3.73 6.59
CA PRO A 56 2.22 -4.61 7.53
C PRO A 56 1.33 -5.16 8.65
N PHE A 57 0.28 -4.43 9.00
CA PHE A 57 -0.72 -4.86 9.98
C PHE A 57 -1.46 -6.13 9.55
N TYR A 58 -1.91 -6.19 8.29
CA TYR A 58 -2.69 -7.31 7.78
C TYR A 58 -1.81 -8.47 7.30
N THR A 59 -0.63 -8.18 6.77
CA THR A 59 0.32 -9.21 6.31
C THR A 59 1.17 -9.82 7.43
N GLY A 60 1.20 -9.20 8.61
CA GLY A 60 1.99 -9.64 9.77
C GLY A 60 3.51 -9.55 9.57
N LYS A 61 3.99 -9.14 8.40
CA LYS A 61 5.40 -8.98 8.08
C LYS A 61 5.82 -7.54 8.32
N GLN A 62 6.10 -7.21 9.57
CA GLN A 62 6.76 -5.96 9.90
C GLN A 62 8.13 -5.95 9.21
N ARG A 63 8.42 -4.92 8.42
CA ARG A 63 9.76 -4.71 7.84
C ARG A 63 10.74 -4.68 9.01
N VAL A 64 11.55 -5.74 9.16
CA VAL A 64 12.48 -5.91 10.27
C VAL A 64 13.51 -4.81 10.19
N LEU A 65 13.23 -3.69 10.84
CA LEU A 65 14.15 -2.57 10.99
C LEU A 65 15.21 -3.02 11.98
N HIS A 66 16.23 -3.69 11.44
CA HIS A 66 17.50 -4.04 12.05
C HIS A 66 17.42 -4.68 13.44
N LYS A 67 17.64 -6.00 13.47
CA LYS A 67 17.95 -6.78 14.69
C LYS A 67 19.34 -6.45 15.28
N GLU A 68 19.91 -5.28 14.98
CA GLU A 68 21.15 -4.84 15.60
C GLU A 68 20.81 -4.26 16.97
N GLY A 69 21.19 -5.00 18.02
CA GLY A 69 20.95 -4.59 19.40
C GLY A 69 21.51 -3.19 19.69
N ARG A 70 21.00 -2.58 20.75
CA ARG A 70 21.44 -1.24 21.20
C ARG A 70 22.97 -1.14 21.36
N VAL A 71 23.64 -2.24 21.71
CA VAL A 71 25.11 -2.32 21.84
C VAL A 71 25.83 -2.16 20.49
N ALA A 72 25.35 -2.80 19.41
CA ALA A 72 25.92 -2.67 18.07
C ALA A 72 25.76 -1.24 17.52
N ASN A 73 24.64 -0.58 17.83
CA ASN A 73 24.44 0.83 17.51
C ASN A 73 25.38 1.76 18.30
N PHE A 74 25.67 1.43 19.55
CA PHE A 74 26.64 2.17 20.36
C PHE A 74 28.06 2.02 19.80
N THR A 75 28.52 0.80 19.51
CA THR A 75 29.85 0.57 18.94
C THR A 75 30.02 1.20 17.56
N ARG A 76 28.97 1.19 16.71
CA ARG A 76 28.97 1.89 15.43
C ARG A 76 29.10 3.41 15.57
N ARG A 77 28.44 4.01 16.56
CA ARG A 77 28.47 5.47 16.79
C ARG A 77 29.75 5.94 17.48
N PHE A 78 30.25 5.19 18.46
CA PHE A 78 31.30 5.65 19.38
C PHE A 78 32.62 4.87 19.26
N GLY A 79 32.67 3.76 18.52
CA GLY A 79 33.88 2.94 18.37
C GLY A 79 35.03 3.65 17.64
N GLN A 80 34.74 4.64 16.78
CA GLN A 80 35.76 5.44 16.10
C GLN A 80 36.26 6.63 16.95
N LEU A 81 35.42 7.16 17.84
CA LEU A 81 35.78 8.30 18.71
C LEU A 81 36.82 7.92 19.78
N GLY A 82 36.88 6.66 20.20
CA GLY A 82 37.89 6.17 21.15
C GLY A 82 39.28 5.93 20.55
N LYS A 83 39.44 6.00 19.21
CA LYS A 83 40.69 5.66 18.51
C LYS A 83 41.53 6.88 18.11
N GLY A 84 41.04 8.10 18.38
CA GLY A 84 41.69 9.37 18.05
C GLY A 84 42.40 10.08 19.21
N SER A 85 42.56 9.42 20.37
CA SER A 85 43.30 9.95 21.51
C SER A 85 44.45 9.02 21.91
N LYS A 86 45.34 8.77 20.95
CA LYS A 86 46.71 8.32 21.22
C LYS A 86 47.61 8.73 20.08
#